data_AF-M0D466-F1
#
_entry.id   AF-M0D466-F1
#
_cell.length_a   1.000
_cell.length_b   1.000
_cell.length_c   1.000
_cell.angle_alpha   90.00
_cell.angle_beta   90.00
_cell.angle_gamma   90.00
#
_symmetry.space_group_name_H-M   'P 1'
#
loop_
_entity.id
_entity.type
_entity.pdbx_description
1 polymer ?
#
loop_
_entity_poly.entity_id
_entity_poly.type
_entity_poly.pdbx_seq_one_letter_code
_entity_poly.pdbx_strand_id
1 'polypeptide(L)'
;MSPEASYESRGTDPDSDARADPDSDAKREVPRARRERDRARAGGASILAVGYRGGAVLLLLAAVVSGGAALFYPSVSEPLTALAGVGAFGAVVCMVLSSGFRHPVEVGQSLYGATVENRAAVVDHFAVTGHRTYVPTGERPVDARLYVGGTMDQPVPPAEKLDSLVVGSDDRRALSLVPTGRGLARDFEPAVTDLPDEDRAVVQALLEGVTDYYELAESTGLERIADLDVADRRRVTVRVRGETVGDAGELDNPVQSFIGVGLAVAMGTPIESESTVRQGATYLSFEWNTNDDAPRSTE
;
A
#
# COMPACT_ATOMS: atom_id res chain seq x y z
N MET A 1 21.13 -47.22 69.61
CA MET A 1 20.64 -46.25 70.62
C MET A 1 20.99 -44.87 70.13
N SER A 2 19.98 -44.14 69.64
CA SER A 2 19.95 -42.67 69.59
C SER A 2 19.96 -42.10 71.03
N PRO A 3 19.78 -40.79 71.28
CA PRO A 3 19.78 -39.57 70.45
C PRO A 3 20.65 -38.46 71.15
N GLU A 4 20.88 -37.25 70.63
CA GLU A 4 20.07 -35.99 70.67
C GLU A 4 21.12 -34.86 70.44
N ALA A 5 20.86 -33.62 70.03
CA ALA A 5 19.80 -32.85 69.40
C ALA A 5 20.48 -31.47 69.22
N SER A 6 20.29 -30.71 68.15
CA SER A 6 19.28 -29.64 68.13
C SER A 6 19.31 -28.99 66.75
N TYR A 7 18.19 -29.08 66.03
CA TYR A 7 17.85 -28.14 64.96
C TYR A 7 16.63 -27.36 65.44
N GLU A 8 16.77 -26.04 65.53
CA GLU A 8 15.67 -25.14 65.85
C GLU A 8 14.65 -25.07 64.69
N SER A 9 13.40 -25.30 65.09
CA SER A 9 12.13 -24.74 64.61
C SER A 9 12.25 -23.39 63.88
N ARG A 10 11.41 -22.95 62.93
CA ARG A 10 9.96 -23.14 62.74
C ARG A 10 9.56 -22.37 61.46
N GLY A 11 8.56 -22.81 60.70
CA GLY A 11 7.86 -21.94 59.75
C GLY A 11 7.21 -22.66 58.56
N THR A 12 5.93 -22.97 58.72
CA THR A 12 5.03 -23.72 57.83
C THR A 12 4.25 -22.79 56.87
N ASP A 13 4.21 -23.16 55.58
CA ASP A 13 3.16 -22.97 54.51
C ASP A 13 2.50 -21.60 54.22
N PRO A 14 1.76 -21.42 53.09
CA PRO A 14 1.69 -22.18 51.83
C PRO A 14 1.83 -21.28 50.56
N ASP A 15 1.92 -21.94 49.41
CA ASP A 15 1.38 -21.55 48.08
C ASP A 15 0.96 -20.07 47.85
N SER A 16 1.74 -19.36 47.03
CA SER A 16 1.16 -18.39 46.09
C SER A 16 1.98 -18.38 44.80
N ASP A 17 1.70 -19.37 43.95
CA ASP A 17 2.02 -19.40 42.53
C ASP A 17 1.42 -18.15 41.82
N ALA A 18 2.10 -17.02 41.92
CA ALA A 18 1.89 -15.89 41.01
C ALA A 18 2.78 -16.09 39.79
N ARG A 19 2.43 -17.08 38.95
CA ARG A 19 2.92 -17.15 37.57
C ARG A 19 2.41 -15.89 36.87
N ALA A 20 3.27 -14.89 36.74
CA ALA A 20 3.03 -13.74 35.88
C ALA A 20 2.80 -14.27 34.46
N ASP A 21 1.58 -14.11 33.97
CA ASP A 21 1.15 -14.51 32.63
C ASP A 21 1.78 -13.54 31.61
N PRO A 22 2.80 -13.96 30.83
CA PRO A 22 3.49 -13.10 29.87
C PRO A 22 2.60 -12.65 28.71
N ASP A 23 1.40 -13.25 28.55
CA ASP A 23 0.42 -12.88 27.52
C ASP A 23 -0.41 -11.64 27.90
N SER A 24 -0.42 -11.27 29.19
CA SER A 24 -1.19 -10.11 29.69
C SER A 24 -0.50 -8.75 29.47
N ASP A 25 0.84 -8.73 29.46
CA ASP A 25 1.63 -7.53 29.18
C ASP A 25 1.75 -7.28 27.66
N ALA A 26 1.90 -8.34 26.86
CA ALA A 26 1.90 -8.23 25.39
C ALA A 26 0.60 -7.63 24.84
N LYS A 27 -0.56 -7.97 25.42
CA LYS A 27 -1.87 -7.40 25.05
C LYS A 27 -2.07 -5.94 25.49
N ARG A 28 -1.28 -5.45 26.46
CA ARG A 28 -1.34 -4.06 26.98
C ARG A 28 -0.39 -3.11 26.27
N GLU A 29 0.62 -3.61 25.57
CA GLU A 29 1.58 -2.81 24.79
C GLU A 29 1.05 -2.42 23.40
N VAL A 30 0.28 -3.30 22.75
CA VAL A 30 -0.32 -3.04 21.42
C VAL A 30 -1.21 -1.79 21.38
N PRO A 31 -2.09 -1.52 22.37
CA PRO A 31 -2.93 -0.31 22.39
C PRO A 31 -2.12 0.97 22.63
N ARG A 32 -0.99 0.91 23.36
CA ARG A 32 -0.14 2.08 23.60
C ARG A 32 0.70 2.43 22.37
N ALA A 33 1.26 1.43 21.70
CA ALA A 33 2.02 1.62 20.46
C ALA A 33 1.14 2.18 19.33
N ARG A 34 -0.14 1.76 19.23
CA ARG A 34 -1.11 2.32 18.27
C ARG A 34 -1.40 3.79 18.54
N ARG A 35 -1.63 4.15 19.81
CA ARG A 35 -1.90 5.54 20.26
C ARG A 35 -0.72 6.50 20.09
N GLU A 36 0.51 6.01 20.12
CA GLU A 36 1.70 6.84 19.86
C GLU A 36 1.92 7.07 18.36
N ARG A 37 1.62 6.07 17.51
CA ARG A 37 1.65 6.24 16.04
C ARG A 37 0.60 7.25 15.57
N ASP A 38 -0.58 7.26 16.16
CA ASP A 38 -1.65 8.23 15.86
C ASP A 38 -1.22 9.67 16.21
N ARG A 39 -0.45 9.87 17.29
CA ARG A 39 0.08 11.19 17.67
C ARG A 39 1.23 11.66 16.77
N ALA A 40 2.07 10.75 16.29
CA ALA A 40 3.16 11.10 15.36
C ALA A 40 2.61 11.55 13.98
N ARG A 41 1.48 10.97 13.53
CA ARG A 41 0.80 11.37 12.28
C ARG A 41 0.19 12.77 12.34
N ALA A 42 -0.27 13.20 13.51
CA ALA A 42 -0.80 14.56 13.70
C ALA A 42 0.27 15.66 13.58
N GLY A 43 1.57 15.33 13.68
CA GLY A 43 2.67 16.29 13.72
C GLY A 43 3.39 16.58 12.39
N GLY A 44 3.08 15.86 11.31
CA GLY A 44 3.85 15.92 10.06
C GLY A 44 3.17 16.63 8.87
N ALA A 45 1.89 16.96 8.96
CA ALA A 45 1.08 17.33 7.79
C ALA A 45 1.12 18.83 7.39
N SER A 46 2.20 19.57 7.67
CA SER A 46 2.16 21.04 7.60
C SER A 46 3.05 21.72 6.55
N ILE A 47 3.76 21.02 5.66
CA ILE A 47 4.73 21.72 4.78
C ILE A 47 4.50 21.54 3.26
N LEU A 48 3.62 20.64 2.79
CA LEU A 48 3.43 20.43 1.34
C LEU A 48 2.05 20.77 0.77
N ALA A 49 1.18 21.40 1.55
CA ALA A 49 -0.10 21.89 1.05
C ALA A 49 -0.01 23.32 0.49
N VAL A 50 0.83 23.57 -0.52
CA VAL A 50 0.53 24.67 -1.46
C VAL A 50 -0.59 24.15 -2.36
N GLY A 51 -1.78 24.02 -1.78
CA GLY A 51 -2.93 23.49 -2.48
C GLY A 51 -3.22 24.35 -3.71
N TYR A 52 -3.71 23.73 -4.78
CA TYR A 52 -4.12 24.37 -6.04
C TYR A 52 -4.90 25.70 -5.88
N ARG A 53 -5.54 25.92 -4.73
CA ARG A 53 -6.15 27.20 -4.33
C ARG A 53 -5.15 28.35 -4.14
N GLY A 54 -4.01 28.09 -3.51
CA GLY A 54 -2.92 29.07 -3.37
C GLY A 54 -2.34 29.45 -4.72
N GLY A 55 -2.14 28.46 -5.61
CA GLY A 55 -1.75 28.68 -7.01
C GLY A 55 -2.77 29.50 -7.79
N ALA A 56 -4.06 29.17 -7.69
CA ALA A 56 -5.14 29.90 -8.36
C ALA A 56 -5.20 31.38 -7.91
N VAL A 57 -5.06 31.65 -6.60
CA VAL A 57 -5.05 33.01 -6.06
C VAL A 57 -3.83 33.79 -6.55
N LEU A 58 -2.65 33.16 -6.55
CA LEU A 58 -1.42 33.80 -7.00
C LEU A 58 -1.47 34.13 -8.51
N LEU A 59 -1.97 33.22 -9.32
CA LEU A 59 -2.17 33.42 -10.76
C LEU A 59 -3.22 34.49 -11.06
N LEU A 60 -4.32 34.53 -10.31
CA LEU A 60 -5.34 35.56 -10.43
C LEU A 60 -4.79 36.94 -10.04
N LEU A 61 -4.01 37.02 -8.96
CA LEU A 61 -3.39 38.26 -8.51
C LEU A 61 -2.36 38.75 -9.53
N ALA A 62 -1.53 37.85 -10.06
CA ALA A 62 -0.61 38.18 -11.15
C ALA A 62 -1.37 38.69 -12.38
N ALA A 63 -2.52 38.10 -12.71
CA ALA A 63 -3.36 38.55 -13.82
C ALA A 63 -3.92 39.96 -13.62
N VAL A 64 -4.47 40.24 -12.44
CA VAL A 64 -5.02 41.55 -12.08
C VAL A 64 -3.94 42.63 -12.07
N VAL A 65 -2.78 42.35 -11.46
CA VAL A 65 -1.65 43.29 -11.40
C VAL A 65 -1.12 43.59 -12.79
N SER A 66 -0.94 42.55 -13.62
CA SER A 66 -0.42 42.72 -14.99
C SER A 66 -1.41 43.46 -15.89
N GLY A 67 -2.69 43.10 -15.83
CA GLY A 67 -3.76 43.79 -16.56
C GLY A 67 -3.92 45.25 -16.12
N GLY A 68 -3.81 45.52 -14.82
CA GLY A 68 -3.80 46.89 -14.29
C GLY A 68 -2.59 47.70 -14.76
N ALA A 69 -1.40 47.12 -14.72
CA ALA A 69 -0.17 47.77 -15.17
C ALA A 69 -0.20 48.10 -16.68
N ALA A 70 -0.83 47.25 -17.50
CA ALA A 70 -0.97 47.50 -18.94
C ALA A 70 -1.71 48.81 -19.25
N LEU A 71 -2.62 49.26 -18.38
CA LEU A 71 -3.36 50.51 -18.53
C LEU A 71 -2.51 51.75 -18.26
N PHE A 72 -1.52 51.66 -17.36
CA PHE A 72 -0.66 52.77 -16.97
C PHE A 72 0.63 52.85 -17.78
N TYR A 73 1.06 51.75 -18.41
CA TYR A 73 2.31 51.65 -19.15
C TYR A 73 2.10 51.19 -20.60
N PRO A 74 1.71 52.09 -21.52
CA PRO A 74 1.41 51.74 -22.91
C PRO A 74 2.58 51.09 -23.67
N SER A 75 3.82 51.47 -23.32
CA SER A 75 5.05 50.98 -23.95
C SER A 75 5.33 49.50 -23.72
N VAL A 76 4.69 48.88 -22.72
CA VAL A 76 4.82 47.45 -22.37
C VAL A 76 3.46 46.77 -22.25
N SER A 77 2.41 47.37 -22.83
CA SER A 77 1.03 46.89 -22.71
C SER A 77 0.82 45.50 -23.33
N GLU A 78 1.49 45.21 -24.44
CA GLU A 78 1.39 43.93 -25.15
C GLU A 78 1.87 42.73 -24.29
N PRO A 79 3.10 42.70 -23.74
CA PRO A 79 3.53 41.61 -22.88
C PRO A 79 2.75 41.54 -21.55
N LEU A 80 2.33 42.67 -20.99
CA LEU A 80 1.53 42.70 -19.76
C LEU A 80 0.11 42.13 -19.96
N THR A 81 -0.50 42.39 -21.12
CA THR A 81 -1.81 41.83 -21.49
C THR A 81 -1.71 40.32 -21.72
N ALA A 82 -0.65 39.86 -22.39
CA ALA A 82 -0.38 38.44 -22.55
C ALA A 82 -0.21 37.73 -21.20
N LEU A 83 0.56 38.31 -20.27
CA LEU A 83 0.76 37.78 -18.93
C LEU A 83 -0.56 37.75 -18.13
N ALA A 84 -1.40 38.78 -18.28
CA ALA A 84 -2.73 38.82 -17.67
C ALA A 84 -3.63 37.69 -18.18
N GLY A 85 -3.61 37.43 -19.49
CA GLY A 85 -4.35 36.31 -20.10
C GLY A 85 -3.90 34.95 -19.57
N VAL A 86 -2.59 34.70 -19.54
CA VAL A 86 -2.02 33.43 -19.03
C VAL A 86 -2.34 33.22 -17.55
N GLY A 87 -2.21 34.26 -16.71
CA GLY A 87 -2.55 34.19 -15.30
C GLY A 87 -4.03 33.92 -15.06
N ALA A 88 -4.92 34.61 -15.78
CA ALA A 88 -6.36 34.41 -15.65
C ALA A 88 -6.77 33.01 -16.11
N PHE A 89 -6.24 32.55 -17.25
CA PHE A 89 -6.48 31.20 -17.75
C PHE A 89 -6.00 30.14 -16.76
N GLY A 90 -4.77 30.26 -16.27
CA GLY A 90 -4.21 29.35 -15.27
C GLY A 90 -5.05 29.32 -13.98
N ALA A 91 -5.53 30.47 -13.51
CA ALA A 91 -6.41 30.54 -12.35
C ALA A 91 -7.74 29.80 -12.57
N VAL A 92 -8.36 29.96 -13.75
CA VAL A 92 -9.59 29.23 -14.12
C VAL A 92 -9.33 27.73 -14.17
N VAL A 93 -8.24 27.29 -14.81
CA VAL A 93 -7.84 25.88 -14.86
C VAL A 93 -7.67 25.32 -13.44
N CYS A 94 -6.92 26.00 -12.57
CA CYS A 94 -6.75 25.58 -11.18
C CYS A 94 -8.08 25.54 -10.39
N MET A 95 -9.01 26.47 -10.66
CA MET A 95 -10.33 26.46 -10.03
C MET A 95 -11.19 25.29 -10.49
N VAL A 96 -11.20 25.00 -11.80
CA VAL A 96 -11.94 23.87 -12.37
C VAL A 96 -11.36 22.54 -11.86
N LEU A 97 -10.04 22.38 -11.88
CA LEU A 97 -9.37 21.18 -11.37
C LEU A 97 -9.59 21.00 -9.86
N SER A 98 -9.66 22.09 -9.09
CA SER A 98 -9.97 22.04 -7.65
C SER A 98 -11.42 21.59 -7.34
N SER A 99 -12.30 21.48 -8.34
CA SER A 99 -13.73 21.20 -8.14
C SER A 99 -14.12 19.71 -8.20
N GLY A 100 -13.16 18.80 -8.47
CA GLY A 100 -13.41 17.36 -8.36
C GLY A 100 -13.81 16.98 -6.94
N PHE A 101 -14.86 16.17 -6.80
CA PHE A 101 -15.47 15.73 -5.55
C PHE A 101 -14.42 15.22 -4.55
N ARG A 102 -13.97 16.11 -3.66
CA ARG A 102 -13.15 15.73 -2.50
C ARG A 102 -14.08 15.07 -1.49
N HIS A 103 -14.29 13.77 -1.64
CA HIS A 103 -14.61 12.99 -0.46
C HIS A 103 -13.42 13.17 0.50
N PRO A 104 -13.66 13.55 1.76
CA PRO A 104 -12.56 13.64 2.72
C PRO A 104 -11.84 12.30 2.74
N VAL A 105 -10.51 12.34 2.75
CA VAL A 105 -9.64 11.14 2.88
C VAL A 105 -10.14 10.26 4.03
N GLU A 106 -10.70 10.88 5.07
CA GLU A 106 -11.34 10.25 6.22
C GLU A 106 -12.47 9.26 5.87
N VAL A 107 -13.28 9.52 4.83
CA VAL A 107 -14.37 8.60 4.41
C VAL A 107 -13.79 7.35 3.75
N GLY A 108 -12.80 7.53 2.86
CA GLY A 108 -12.08 6.42 2.22
C GLY A 108 -11.34 5.57 3.24
N GLN A 109 -10.65 6.21 4.19
CA GLN A 109 -9.97 5.55 5.30
C GLN A 109 -10.95 4.78 6.21
N SER A 110 -12.11 5.35 6.51
CA SER A 110 -13.11 4.66 7.34
C SER A 110 -13.69 3.43 6.65
N LEU A 111 -14.00 3.52 5.35
CA LEU A 111 -14.52 2.39 4.57
C LEU A 111 -13.46 1.29 4.40
N TYR A 112 -12.22 1.69 4.11
CA TYR A 112 -11.11 0.76 4.00
C TYR A 112 -10.80 0.09 5.35
N GLY A 113 -10.76 0.86 6.45
CA GLY A 113 -10.54 0.34 7.79
C GLY A 113 -11.54 -0.73 8.19
N ALA A 114 -12.84 -0.51 7.94
CA ALA A 114 -13.87 -1.52 8.18
C ALA A 114 -13.69 -2.77 7.30
N THR A 115 -13.22 -2.60 6.06
CA THR A 115 -12.95 -3.73 5.15
C THR A 115 -11.75 -4.56 5.63
N VAL A 116 -10.68 -3.90 6.05
CA VAL A 116 -9.50 -4.56 6.62
C VAL A 116 -9.85 -5.31 7.90
N GLU A 117 -10.62 -4.70 8.80
CA GLU A 117 -11.03 -5.34 10.06
C GLU A 117 -11.83 -6.63 9.79
N ASN A 118 -12.79 -6.58 8.86
CA ASN A 118 -13.54 -7.76 8.45
C ASN A 118 -12.65 -8.83 7.80
N ARG A 119 -11.74 -8.44 6.90
CA ARG A 119 -10.84 -9.40 6.25
C ARG A 119 -9.87 -10.04 7.23
N ALA A 120 -9.34 -9.27 8.18
CA ALA A 120 -8.48 -9.79 9.25
C ALA A 120 -9.23 -10.82 10.10
N ALA A 121 -10.48 -10.52 10.48
CA ALA A 121 -11.33 -11.46 11.22
C ALA A 121 -11.58 -12.76 10.45
N VAL A 122 -11.76 -12.69 9.13
CA VAL A 122 -11.92 -13.88 8.27
C VAL A 122 -10.62 -14.68 8.20
N VAL A 123 -9.46 -14.02 7.98
CA VAL A 123 -8.14 -14.67 7.98
C VAL A 123 -7.88 -15.39 9.31
N ASP A 124 -8.14 -14.73 10.43
CA ASP A 124 -7.98 -15.28 11.77
C ASP A 124 -8.94 -16.46 12.02
N HIS A 125 -10.20 -16.36 11.58
CA HIS A 125 -11.18 -17.44 11.73
C HIS A 125 -10.77 -18.73 11.01
N PHE A 126 -10.17 -18.60 9.83
CA PHE A 126 -9.67 -19.74 9.06
C PHE A 126 -8.24 -20.17 9.43
N ALA A 127 -7.61 -19.47 10.38
CA ALA A 127 -6.25 -19.72 10.86
C ALA A 127 -5.22 -19.85 9.72
N VAL A 128 -5.41 -19.07 8.64
CA VAL A 128 -4.53 -19.14 7.46
C VAL A 128 -3.27 -18.33 7.69
N THR A 129 -2.14 -18.77 7.11
CA THR A 129 -0.89 -18.01 7.15
C THR A 129 -1.07 -16.69 6.40
N GLY A 130 -0.54 -15.60 6.96
CA GLY A 130 -0.69 -14.25 6.38
C GLY A 130 0.15 -13.98 5.12
N HIS A 131 0.62 -15.02 4.42
CA HIS A 131 1.38 -14.87 3.18
C HIS A 131 0.41 -14.47 2.06
N ARG A 132 0.80 -13.48 1.25
CA ARG A 132 -0.07 -12.80 0.29
C ARG A 132 0.48 -13.00 -1.11
N THR A 133 -0.23 -13.74 -1.94
CA THR A 133 0.18 -13.99 -3.32
C THR A 133 -0.90 -13.48 -4.27
N TYR A 134 -0.53 -12.57 -5.16
CA TYR A 134 -1.39 -12.10 -6.25
C TYR A 134 -1.25 -13.06 -7.41
N VAL A 135 -2.35 -13.70 -7.79
CA VAL A 135 -2.37 -14.74 -8.83
C VAL A 135 -3.10 -14.19 -10.05
N PRO A 136 -2.46 -14.10 -11.23
CA PRO A 136 -3.15 -13.65 -12.43
C PRO A 136 -4.21 -14.69 -12.83
N THR A 137 -5.40 -14.23 -13.21
CA THR A 137 -6.52 -15.10 -13.60
C THR A 137 -6.94 -14.96 -15.06
N GLY A 138 -6.18 -14.19 -15.86
CA GLY A 138 -6.39 -14.04 -17.29
C GLY A 138 -5.67 -12.80 -17.85
N GLU A 139 -5.57 -12.72 -19.17
CA GLU A 139 -4.90 -11.61 -19.85
C GLU A 139 -5.82 -10.38 -19.98
N ARG A 140 -7.14 -10.56 -20.19
CA ARG A 140 -8.10 -9.44 -20.26
C ARG A 140 -9.50 -9.79 -19.75
N PRO A 141 -10.18 -8.83 -19.08
CA PRO A 141 -9.62 -7.59 -18.53
C PRO A 141 -8.55 -7.91 -17.46
N VAL A 142 -7.59 -7.01 -17.20
CA VAL A 142 -6.55 -7.16 -16.14
C VAL A 142 -7.19 -7.77 -14.90
N ASP A 143 -6.82 -9.00 -14.55
CA ASP A 143 -7.47 -9.71 -13.45
C ASP A 143 -6.49 -10.55 -12.64
N ALA A 144 -6.66 -10.44 -11.33
CA ALA A 144 -5.89 -11.20 -10.37
C ALA A 144 -6.72 -11.46 -9.11
N ARG A 145 -6.36 -12.55 -8.42
CA ARG A 145 -6.92 -12.95 -7.14
C ARG A 145 -5.85 -12.85 -6.06
N LEU A 146 -6.24 -12.40 -4.88
CA LEU A 146 -5.34 -12.40 -3.73
C LEU A 146 -5.51 -13.74 -3.00
N TYR A 147 -4.54 -14.61 -3.17
CA TYR A 147 -4.42 -15.85 -2.43
C TYR A 147 -3.73 -15.58 -1.09
N VAL A 148 -4.41 -15.86 0.02
CA VAL A 148 -3.90 -15.70 1.38
C VAL A 148 -3.77 -17.07 2.03
N GLY A 149 -2.54 -17.52 2.21
CA GLY A 149 -2.23 -18.83 2.76
C GLY A 149 -1.05 -19.49 2.05
N GLY A 150 -0.62 -20.65 2.57
CA GLY A 150 0.55 -21.37 2.06
C GLY A 150 1.89 -20.74 2.49
N THR A 151 2.96 -21.23 1.89
CA THR A 151 4.35 -20.78 2.04
C THR A 151 4.96 -20.67 0.63
N MET A 152 6.05 -19.93 0.45
CA MET A 152 6.70 -19.74 -0.88
C MET A 152 6.92 -21.06 -1.66
N ASP A 153 7.21 -22.15 -0.94
CA ASP A 153 7.51 -23.46 -1.54
C ASP A 153 6.27 -24.29 -1.90
N GLN A 154 5.06 -23.79 -1.64
CA GLN A 154 3.82 -24.50 -1.96
C GLN A 154 3.26 -24.03 -3.30
N PRO A 155 2.86 -24.97 -4.19
CA PRO A 155 2.27 -24.61 -5.45
C PRO A 155 0.95 -23.86 -5.23
N VAL A 156 0.85 -22.70 -5.86
CA VAL A 156 -0.37 -21.90 -5.90
C VAL A 156 -1.44 -22.69 -6.68
N PRO A 157 -2.70 -22.75 -6.20
CA PRO A 157 -3.78 -23.37 -6.95
C PRO A 157 -3.98 -22.72 -8.33
N PRO A 158 -4.37 -23.49 -9.35
CA PRO A 158 -4.64 -22.93 -10.68
C PRO A 158 -5.82 -21.95 -10.62
N ALA A 159 -5.84 -20.98 -11.53
CA ALA A 159 -6.73 -19.82 -11.51
C ALA A 159 -8.22 -20.18 -11.35
N GLU A 160 -8.67 -21.29 -11.96
CA GLU A 160 -10.08 -21.72 -11.92
C GLU A 160 -10.54 -22.13 -10.52
N LYS A 161 -9.60 -22.49 -9.64
CA LYS A 161 -9.91 -22.83 -8.24
C LYS A 161 -9.98 -21.60 -7.34
N LEU A 162 -9.52 -20.44 -7.82
CA LEU A 162 -9.47 -19.20 -7.06
C LEU A 162 -10.79 -18.42 -7.08
N ASP A 163 -11.80 -18.89 -7.79
CA ASP A 163 -13.15 -18.32 -7.75
C ASP A 163 -13.88 -18.61 -6.41
N SER A 164 -13.49 -19.69 -5.73
CA SER A 164 -13.99 -20.02 -4.39
C SER A 164 -13.29 -19.18 -3.32
N LEU A 165 -14.05 -18.68 -2.33
CA LEU A 165 -13.48 -17.95 -1.19
C LEU A 165 -12.48 -18.81 -0.39
N VAL A 166 -12.79 -20.10 -0.19
CA VAL A 166 -11.93 -21.04 0.51
C VAL A 166 -11.32 -22.00 -0.50
N VAL A 167 -10.00 -22.12 -0.48
CA VAL A 167 -9.23 -22.94 -1.40
C VAL A 167 -8.35 -23.89 -0.58
N GLY A 168 -8.34 -25.18 -0.96
CA GLY A 168 -7.55 -26.21 -0.27
C GLY A 168 -8.39 -27.31 0.41
N SER A 169 -7.73 -28.17 1.18
CA SER A 169 -8.33 -29.29 1.93
C SER A 169 -8.39 -28.99 3.42
N ASP A 170 -9.07 -29.83 4.22
CA ASP A 170 -9.35 -29.55 5.64
C ASP A 170 -8.13 -29.16 6.48
N ASP A 171 -6.95 -29.73 6.22
CA ASP A 171 -5.70 -29.42 6.94
C ASP A 171 -4.88 -28.26 6.32
N ARG A 172 -5.26 -27.75 5.15
CA ARG A 172 -4.54 -26.68 4.42
C ARG A 172 -5.54 -25.73 3.78
N ARG A 173 -6.14 -24.89 4.61
CA ARG A 173 -7.07 -23.84 4.17
C ARG A 173 -6.29 -22.61 3.76
N ALA A 174 -6.68 -22.05 2.63
CA ALA A 174 -6.26 -20.74 2.16
C ALA A 174 -7.49 -19.97 1.69
N LEU A 175 -7.36 -18.66 1.59
CA LEU A 175 -8.42 -17.78 1.15
C LEU A 175 -8.10 -17.21 -0.23
N SER A 176 -9.11 -17.11 -1.08
CA SER A 176 -9.02 -16.36 -2.32
C SER A 176 -9.93 -15.14 -2.24
N LEU A 177 -9.32 -13.97 -2.20
CA LEU A 177 -9.96 -12.68 -2.02
C LEU A 177 -9.89 -11.85 -3.29
N VAL A 178 -10.81 -10.90 -3.43
CA VAL A 178 -10.66 -9.84 -4.43
C VAL A 178 -9.62 -8.85 -3.93
N PRO A 179 -8.51 -8.62 -4.68
CA PRO A 179 -7.54 -7.60 -4.33
C PRO A 179 -8.16 -6.20 -4.37
N THR A 180 -7.81 -5.36 -3.41
CA THR A 180 -8.22 -3.96 -3.31
C THR A 180 -7.77 -3.16 -4.53
N GLY A 181 -6.58 -3.45 -5.04
CA GLY A 181 -5.99 -2.81 -6.21
C GLY A 181 -6.49 -3.33 -7.55
N ARG A 182 -7.40 -4.33 -7.59
CA ARG A 182 -7.90 -4.93 -8.84
C ARG A 182 -8.55 -3.89 -9.76
N GLY A 183 -9.40 -3.02 -9.21
CA GLY A 183 -10.05 -1.95 -9.98
C GLY A 183 -9.03 -0.93 -10.49
N LEU A 184 -8.09 -0.53 -9.63
CA LEU A 184 -7.02 0.42 -9.96
C LEU A 184 -6.12 -0.11 -11.08
N ALA A 185 -5.78 -1.40 -11.05
CA ALA A 185 -4.97 -2.02 -12.09
C ALA A 185 -5.72 -2.12 -13.44
N ARG A 186 -7.03 -2.39 -13.41
CA ARG A 186 -7.89 -2.37 -14.61
C ARG A 186 -8.01 -0.98 -15.21
N ASP A 187 -8.19 0.05 -14.39
CA ASP A 187 -8.34 1.42 -14.89
C ASP A 187 -6.99 1.97 -15.41
N PHE A 188 -5.86 1.41 -14.95
CA PHE A 188 -4.51 1.71 -15.40
C PHE A 188 -4.09 0.91 -16.66
N GLU A 189 -4.92 -0.01 -17.16
CA GLU A 189 -4.65 -1.02 -18.21
C GLU A 189 -4.00 -0.51 -19.51
N PRO A 190 -4.30 0.69 -20.05
CA PRO A 190 -3.59 1.21 -21.23
C PRO A 190 -2.09 1.41 -21.00
N ALA A 191 -1.67 1.59 -19.75
CA ALA A 191 -0.27 1.75 -19.36
C ALA A 191 0.39 0.44 -18.91
N VAL A 192 -0.38 -0.63 -18.62
CA VAL A 192 0.14 -1.92 -18.12
C VAL A 192 0.41 -2.93 -19.23
N THR A 193 -0.42 -2.92 -20.28
CA THR A 193 -0.33 -3.90 -21.38
C THR A 193 0.76 -3.54 -22.40
N ASP A 194 1.13 -2.26 -22.48
CA ASP A 194 2.22 -1.74 -23.33
C ASP A 194 3.51 -1.48 -22.53
N LEU A 195 3.66 -2.12 -21.37
CA LEU A 195 4.86 -1.93 -20.56
C LEU A 195 6.08 -2.52 -21.27
N PRO A 196 7.25 -1.86 -21.19
CA PRO A 196 8.47 -2.41 -21.76
C PRO A 196 8.78 -3.79 -21.16
N ASP A 197 9.41 -4.66 -21.96
CA ASP A 197 9.87 -6.02 -21.55
C ASP A 197 10.88 -6.01 -20.38
N GLU A 198 11.21 -4.85 -19.84
CA GLU A 198 12.11 -4.67 -18.71
C GLU A 198 11.32 -4.45 -17.42
N ASP A 199 11.48 -5.37 -16.45
CA ASP A 199 10.84 -5.31 -15.13
C ASP A 199 10.97 -3.95 -14.44
N ARG A 200 12.10 -3.28 -14.64
CA ARG A 200 12.34 -1.94 -14.09
C ARG A 200 11.33 -0.93 -14.60
N ALA A 201 11.01 -0.95 -15.89
CA ALA A 201 10.07 -0.04 -16.49
C ALA A 201 8.64 -0.33 -16.02
N VAL A 202 8.26 -1.61 -15.93
CA VAL A 202 6.99 -2.05 -15.34
C VAL A 202 6.83 -1.49 -13.92
N VAL A 203 7.85 -1.71 -13.07
CA VAL A 203 7.82 -1.24 -11.69
C VAL A 203 7.74 0.29 -11.63
N GLN A 204 8.50 1.00 -12.46
CA GLN A 204 8.48 2.47 -12.49
C GLN A 204 7.10 3.01 -12.87
N ALA A 205 6.47 2.47 -13.91
CA ALA A 205 5.12 2.88 -14.31
C ALA A 205 4.09 2.64 -13.19
N LEU A 206 4.18 1.51 -12.48
CA LEU A 206 3.32 1.25 -11.31
C LEU A 206 3.60 2.24 -10.17
N LEU A 207 4.86 2.59 -9.91
CA LEU A 207 5.21 3.58 -8.87
C LEU A 207 4.72 5.00 -9.21
N GLU A 208 4.74 5.37 -10.48
CA GLU A 208 4.15 6.61 -11.00
C GLU A 208 2.62 6.56 -10.85
N GLY A 209 1.98 5.44 -11.20
CA GLY A 209 0.53 5.26 -11.00
C GLY A 209 0.10 5.48 -9.54
N VAL A 210 0.91 5.02 -8.57
CA VAL A 210 0.66 5.23 -7.13
C VAL A 210 0.67 6.71 -6.75
N THR A 211 1.59 7.51 -7.31
CA THR A 211 1.84 8.89 -6.86
C THR A 211 1.14 9.92 -7.73
N ASP A 212 1.28 9.81 -9.05
CA ASP A 212 0.86 10.81 -10.02
C ASP A 212 -0.58 10.61 -10.51
N TYR A 213 -1.05 9.35 -10.58
CA TYR A 213 -2.39 9.04 -11.09
C TYR A 213 -3.42 8.87 -9.98
N TYR A 214 -3.09 8.07 -8.96
CA TYR A 214 -4.04 7.74 -7.88
C TYR A 214 -3.79 8.47 -6.56
N GLU A 215 -2.67 9.18 -6.42
CA GLU A 215 -2.30 9.92 -5.20
C GLU A 215 -2.44 9.05 -3.91
N LEU A 216 -2.08 7.77 -4.00
CA LEU A 216 -2.19 6.82 -2.88
C LEU A 216 -1.04 6.98 -1.88
N ALA A 217 0.02 7.66 -2.27
CA ALA A 217 1.17 7.96 -1.43
C ALA A 217 1.80 9.31 -1.81
N GLU A 218 2.41 10.00 -0.85
CA GLU A 218 3.17 11.23 -1.10
C GLU A 218 4.42 10.99 -1.95
N SER A 219 5.08 9.84 -1.75
CA SER A 219 6.23 9.46 -2.58
C SER A 219 6.47 7.96 -2.57
N THR A 220 6.97 7.48 -3.70
CA THR A 220 7.44 6.11 -3.92
C THR A 220 8.89 6.11 -4.38
N GLY A 221 9.56 4.96 -4.27
CA GLY A 221 10.92 4.80 -4.77
C GLY A 221 11.27 3.34 -4.96
N LEU A 222 11.91 3.01 -6.08
CA LEU A 222 12.49 1.70 -6.30
C LEU A 222 13.80 1.60 -5.50
N GLU A 223 13.83 0.73 -4.50
CA GLU A 223 15.02 0.55 -3.65
C GLU A 223 15.96 -0.51 -4.24
N ARG A 224 15.39 -1.62 -4.73
CA ARG A 224 16.18 -2.75 -5.21
C ARG A 224 15.39 -3.62 -6.19
N ILE A 225 16.09 -4.10 -7.22
CA ILE A 225 15.73 -5.27 -8.02
C ILE A 225 16.88 -6.26 -7.85
N ALA A 226 16.59 -7.50 -7.48
CA ALA A 226 17.59 -8.53 -7.30
C ALA A 226 17.12 -9.84 -7.91
N ASP A 227 17.99 -10.47 -8.67
CA ASP A 227 17.89 -11.89 -8.97
C ASP A 227 18.29 -12.67 -7.71
N LEU A 228 17.48 -13.65 -7.34
CA LEU A 228 17.74 -14.54 -6.23
C LEU A 228 18.30 -15.84 -6.81
N ASP A 229 19.57 -16.11 -6.53
CA ASP A 229 20.27 -17.34 -6.96
C ASP A 229 19.57 -18.63 -6.50
N VAL A 230 18.66 -18.53 -5.52
CA VAL A 230 17.85 -19.64 -5.02
C VAL A 230 16.52 -19.70 -5.79
N ALA A 231 16.38 -20.76 -6.59
CA ALA A 231 15.16 -21.17 -7.29
C ALA A 231 14.70 -20.29 -8.47
N ASP A 232 15.62 -19.61 -9.15
CA ASP A 232 15.31 -18.75 -10.33
C ASP A 232 14.18 -17.75 -10.00
N ARG A 233 14.35 -17.07 -8.87
CA ARG A 233 13.39 -16.09 -8.38
C ARG A 233 13.91 -14.69 -8.56
N ARG A 234 12.99 -13.75 -8.71
CA ARG A 234 13.28 -12.33 -8.75
C ARG A 234 12.54 -11.62 -7.66
N ARG A 235 13.20 -10.65 -7.04
CA ARG A 235 12.63 -9.82 -5.98
C ARG A 235 12.79 -8.35 -6.27
N VAL A 236 11.69 -7.62 -6.17
CA VAL A 236 11.64 -6.16 -6.20
C VAL A 236 11.31 -5.65 -4.80
N THR A 237 12.02 -4.62 -4.35
CA THR A 237 11.69 -3.90 -3.12
C THR A 237 11.46 -2.44 -3.44
N VAL A 238 10.30 -1.93 -3.04
CA VAL A 238 9.92 -0.53 -3.20
C VAL A 238 9.69 0.12 -1.84
N ARG A 239 10.00 1.40 -1.74
CA ARG A 239 9.73 2.24 -0.58
C ARG A 239 8.54 3.14 -0.88
N VAL A 240 7.65 3.27 0.10
CA VAL A 240 6.46 4.10 0.07
C VAL A 240 6.46 5.01 1.31
N ARG A 241 6.08 6.28 1.14
CA ARG A 241 5.92 7.25 2.23
C ARG A 241 4.63 8.03 2.07
N GLY A 242 4.02 8.36 3.21
CA GLY A 242 2.80 9.18 3.24
C GLY A 242 1.62 8.49 2.59
N GLU A 243 1.38 7.21 2.92
CA GLU A 243 0.21 6.46 2.44
C GLU A 243 -1.08 7.19 2.83
N THR A 244 -1.97 7.42 1.87
CA THR A 244 -3.21 8.19 2.09
C THR A 244 -4.33 7.32 2.62
N VAL A 245 -4.33 6.02 2.29
CA VAL A 245 -5.33 5.05 2.73
C VAL A 245 -4.65 3.74 3.15
N GLY A 246 -4.99 3.27 4.35
CA GLY A 246 -4.50 2.01 4.90
C GLY A 246 -3.07 2.09 5.44
N ASP A 247 -2.76 1.18 6.37
CA ASP A 247 -1.41 1.04 6.91
C ASP A 247 -0.65 -0.08 6.18
N ALA A 248 0.64 0.12 5.98
CA ALA A 248 1.57 -0.85 5.39
C ALA A 248 1.51 -2.29 5.91
N GLY A 249 1.07 -2.53 7.14
CA GLY A 249 0.97 -3.87 7.71
C GLY A 249 -0.37 -4.56 7.46
N GLU A 250 -1.39 -3.79 7.09
CA GLU A 250 -2.75 -4.27 6.92
C GLU A 250 -2.82 -5.23 5.74
N LEU A 251 -3.77 -6.17 5.83
CA LEU A 251 -4.00 -7.10 4.74
C LEU A 251 -4.45 -6.33 3.51
N ASP A 252 -3.68 -6.44 2.43
CA ASP A 252 -4.04 -5.93 1.11
C ASP A 252 -4.23 -4.40 1.10
N ASN A 253 -3.19 -3.68 1.57
CA ASN A 253 -3.08 -2.21 1.44
C ASN A 253 -3.26 -1.79 -0.03
N PRO A 254 -3.98 -0.68 -0.35
CA PRO A 254 -4.22 -0.26 -1.73
C PRO A 254 -2.96 -0.12 -2.58
N VAL A 255 -1.86 0.41 -2.02
CA VAL A 255 -0.58 0.55 -2.72
C VAL A 255 0.04 -0.81 -3.00
N GLN A 256 0.11 -1.68 -1.98
CA GLN A 256 0.63 -3.04 -2.12
C GLN A 256 -0.20 -3.86 -3.13
N SER A 257 -1.52 -3.72 -3.07
CA SER A 257 -2.48 -4.42 -3.90
C SER A 257 -2.38 -3.99 -5.36
N PHE A 258 -2.30 -2.68 -5.61
CA PHE A 258 -2.15 -2.15 -6.96
C PHE A 258 -0.85 -2.63 -7.62
N ILE A 259 0.28 -2.47 -6.93
CA ILE A 259 1.58 -2.91 -7.45
C ILE A 259 1.60 -4.43 -7.63
N GLY A 260 1.09 -5.19 -6.67
CA GLY A 260 1.07 -6.65 -6.71
C GLY A 260 0.22 -7.20 -7.85
N VAL A 261 -0.98 -6.65 -8.07
CA VAL A 261 -1.84 -7.02 -9.21
C VAL A 261 -1.19 -6.61 -10.53
N GLY A 262 -0.65 -5.39 -10.63
CA GLY A 262 0.01 -4.92 -11.84
C GLY A 262 1.19 -5.79 -12.24
N LEU A 263 2.04 -6.18 -11.28
CA LEU A 263 3.14 -7.11 -11.51
C LEU A 263 2.66 -8.51 -11.89
N ALA A 264 1.63 -9.03 -11.22
CA ALA A 264 1.12 -10.38 -11.50
C ALA A 264 0.59 -10.51 -12.93
N VAL A 265 -0.07 -9.46 -13.41
CA VAL A 265 -0.60 -9.43 -14.77
C VAL A 265 0.51 -9.17 -15.79
N ALA A 266 1.39 -8.19 -15.55
CA ALA A 266 2.49 -7.88 -16.47
C ALA A 266 3.47 -9.05 -16.65
N MET A 267 3.74 -9.80 -15.58
CA MET A 267 4.67 -10.93 -15.59
C MET A 267 3.98 -12.27 -15.90
N GLY A 268 2.65 -12.32 -15.94
CA GLY A 268 1.90 -13.55 -16.18
C GLY A 268 2.11 -14.67 -15.14
N THR A 269 2.64 -14.34 -13.96
CA THR A 269 3.04 -15.30 -12.92
C THR A 269 2.60 -14.83 -11.53
N PRO A 270 2.37 -15.75 -10.57
CA PRO A 270 2.02 -15.36 -9.20
C PRO A 270 3.10 -14.49 -8.54
N ILE A 271 2.68 -13.38 -7.93
CA ILE A 271 3.56 -12.45 -7.20
C ILE A 271 3.29 -12.56 -5.71
N GLU A 272 4.26 -13.05 -4.96
CA GLU A 272 4.22 -12.98 -3.51
C GLU A 272 4.59 -11.59 -3.02
N SER A 273 3.96 -11.15 -1.93
CA SER A 273 4.21 -9.84 -1.37
C SER A 273 4.33 -9.83 0.15
N GLU A 274 5.30 -9.06 0.62
CA GLU A 274 5.55 -8.82 2.04
C GLU A 274 5.70 -7.31 2.27
N SER A 275 5.31 -6.85 3.45
CA SER A 275 5.48 -5.47 3.86
C SER A 275 6.23 -5.35 5.18
N THR A 276 7.06 -4.33 5.30
CA THR A 276 7.77 -4.01 6.56
C THR A 276 7.87 -2.51 6.71
N VAL A 277 7.64 -2.00 7.93
CA VAL A 277 7.81 -0.58 8.24
C VAL A 277 9.19 -0.36 8.88
N ARG A 278 9.99 0.56 8.33
CA ARG A 278 11.31 0.94 8.87
C ARG A 278 11.51 2.44 8.75
N GLN A 279 11.97 3.07 9.82
CA GLN A 279 12.32 4.51 9.83
C GLN A 279 11.22 5.43 9.27
N GLY A 280 9.95 5.14 9.58
CA GLY A 280 8.80 5.94 9.12
C GLY A 280 8.45 5.78 7.64
N ALA A 281 9.05 4.81 6.95
CA ALA A 281 8.69 4.43 5.59
C ALA A 281 8.25 2.97 5.52
N THR A 282 7.39 2.70 4.55
CA THR A 282 6.89 1.38 4.22
C THR A 282 7.76 0.77 3.14
N TYR A 283 8.21 -0.47 3.33
CA TYR A 283 8.95 -1.23 2.34
C TYR A 283 8.08 -2.41 1.91
N LEU A 284 7.73 -2.44 0.62
CA LEU A 284 6.97 -3.54 0.02
C LEU A 284 7.95 -4.37 -0.80
N SER A 285 7.99 -5.67 -0.54
CA SER A 285 8.77 -6.62 -1.34
C SER A 285 7.82 -7.48 -2.15
N PHE A 286 8.15 -7.66 -3.42
CA PHE A 286 7.42 -8.48 -4.37
C PHE A 286 8.37 -9.52 -4.92
N GLU A 287 7.97 -10.78 -4.95
CA GLU A 287 8.80 -11.90 -5.38
C GLU A 287 8.03 -12.84 -6.30
N TRP A 288 8.70 -13.35 -7.33
CA TRP A 288 8.11 -14.29 -8.29
C TRP A 288 9.18 -15.18 -8.93
N ASN A 289 8.72 -16.29 -9.53
CA ASN A 289 9.57 -17.20 -10.31
C ASN A 289 9.75 -16.64 -11.72
N THR A 290 10.99 -16.57 -12.21
CA THR A 290 11.27 -16.18 -13.60
C THR A 290 11.12 -17.32 -14.60
N ASN A 291 11.00 -18.57 -14.10
CA ASN A 291 10.82 -19.76 -14.93
C ASN A 291 9.34 -20.11 -15.21
N ASP A 292 8.40 -19.46 -14.52
CA ASP A 292 6.96 -19.61 -14.75
C ASP A 292 6.44 -18.64 -15.82
N ASP A 293 7.30 -18.18 -16.74
CA ASP A 293 6.88 -17.46 -17.95
C ASP A 293 5.89 -18.37 -18.71
N ALA A 294 4.59 -18.16 -18.47
CA ALA A 294 3.56 -18.72 -19.31
C ALA A 294 3.86 -18.28 -20.75
N PRO A 295 3.74 -19.17 -21.75
CA PRO A 295 4.11 -18.82 -23.12
C PRO A 295 3.30 -17.59 -23.53
N ARG A 296 4.00 -16.46 -23.67
CA ARG A 296 3.40 -15.20 -24.12
C ARG A 296 2.76 -15.48 -25.48
N SER A 297 1.44 -15.40 -25.51
CA SER A 297 0.62 -15.57 -26.69
C SER A 297 1.08 -14.54 -27.73
N THR A 298 1.93 -14.94 -28.67
CA THR A 298 2.21 -14.15 -29.86
C THR A 298 0.94 -14.12 -30.70
N GLU A 299 0.23 -12.99 -30.69
CA GLU A 299 -0.70 -12.60 -31.76
C GLU A 299 -0.04 -11.58 -32.70
#